data_AF-A0A7K0UXG7-F1
#
_entry.id   AF-A0A7K0UXG7-F1
#
_cell.length_a   1.000
_cell.length_b   1.000
_cell.length_c   1.000
_cell.angle_alpha   90.00
_cell.angle_beta   90.00
_cell.angle_gamma   90.00
#
_symmetry.space_group_name_H-M   'P 1'
#
loop_
_entity.id
_entity.type
_entity.pdbx_description
1 polymer ?
#
loop_
_entity_poly.entity_id
_entity_poly.type
_entity_poly.pdbx_seq_one_letter_code
_entity_poly.pdbx_strand_id
1 'polypeptide(L)'
;MSEEKRIIDTGGDELERSQELALRPKTLGEFVGQKRVADQLDLLLSAARNRNSPADHVLLSGPPGLGKTTLAMIIAAEMGAPIRITSGPAIQHAGDLASILSSLVEGEILFLDEIHRMSRPAEELLYLAMEDFRVDVIVGKGAGATAIPLELPHFTLVGATTRAGLLPSPLRDRFGFTAQLDFYEDNELSVIVERSADLLGVKIDKAAVVELGSRSRGTPRVANRLLRRVRDYAQVHGDGSVGIADAKAALQMYEVDAIGLDRLDQSVLEALVKRFNGGPVGISTLAMAIGEESETIESLAEPFLVRMGFISRTPRGRIATAAGFEHLGVTPPLGASDLLPNAISIFDTPASDA
;
A
#
# COMPACT_ATOMS: atom_id res chain seq x y z
N MET A 1 -41.36 19.78 -13.99
CA MET A 1 -40.26 19.84 -13.01
C MET A 1 -39.50 18.55 -13.12
N SER A 2 -38.46 18.55 -13.94
CA SER A 2 -37.66 17.38 -14.32
C SER A 2 -36.45 17.27 -13.40
N GLU A 3 -36.32 16.12 -12.74
CA GLU A 3 -35.16 15.75 -11.92
C GLU A 3 -33.97 15.43 -12.83
N GLU A 4 -32.92 16.24 -12.75
CA GLU A 4 -31.61 15.92 -13.30
C GLU A 4 -30.92 14.88 -12.41
N LYS A 5 -30.91 13.64 -12.89
CA LYS A 5 -29.98 12.60 -12.43
C LYS A 5 -28.54 13.08 -12.67
N ARG A 6 -27.80 13.33 -11.59
CA ARG A 6 -26.33 13.35 -11.63
C ARG A 6 -25.84 11.99 -12.12
N ILE A 7 -25.32 11.98 -13.35
CA ILE A 7 -24.55 10.86 -13.90
C ILE A 7 -23.19 10.91 -13.21
N ILE A 8 -22.90 9.91 -12.38
CA ILE A 8 -21.56 9.69 -11.84
C ILE A 8 -20.76 9.05 -12.98
N ASP A 9 -19.68 9.70 -13.38
CA ASP A 9 -18.76 9.25 -14.42
C ASP A 9 -17.99 8.01 -13.96
N THR A 10 -18.52 6.82 -14.25
CA THR A 10 -17.87 5.53 -14.03
C THR A 10 -16.88 5.16 -15.15
N GLY A 11 -16.82 5.93 -16.24
CA GLY A 11 -15.97 5.64 -17.40
C GLY A 11 -14.51 6.05 -17.21
N GLY A 12 -14.25 7.12 -16.45
CA GLY A 12 -12.90 7.58 -16.12
C GLY A 12 -12.09 6.58 -15.29
N ASP A 13 -12.72 5.95 -14.29
CA ASP A 13 -12.07 5.02 -13.35
C ASP A 13 -11.58 3.72 -14.03
N GLU A 14 -12.34 3.18 -15.00
CA GLU A 14 -11.93 1.95 -15.72
C GLU A 14 -10.75 2.21 -16.65
N LEU A 15 -10.74 3.34 -17.35
CA LEU A 15 -9.63 3.76 -18.21
C LEU A 15 -8.37 4.01 -17.40
N GLU A 16 -8.46 4.74 -16.28
CA GLU A 16 -7.32 4.95 -15.38
C GLU A 16 -6.77 3.65 -14.82
N ARG A 17 -7.64 2.72 -14.41
CA ARG A 17 -7.24 1.41 -13.90
C ARG A 17 -6.56 0.57 -14.98
N SER A 18 -7.04 0.61 -16.22
CA SER A 18 -6.42 -0.09 -17.35
C SER A 18 -5.02 0.46 -17.69
N GLN A 19 -4.85 1.78 -17.65
CA GLN A 19 -3.55 2.43 -17.86
C GLN A 19 -2.59 2.13 -16.71
N GLU A 20 -3.07 2.09 -15.47
CA GLU A 20 -2.24 1.69 -14.33
C GLU A 20 -1.74 0.25 -14.46
N LEU A 21 -2.58 -0.67 -14.94
CA LEU A 21 -2.18 -2.07 -15.18
C LEU A 21 -1.09 -2.16 -16.25
N ALA A 22 -1.16 -1.35 -17.32
CA ALA A 22 -0.15 -1.34 -18.38
C ALA A 22 1.23 -0.87 -17.89
N LEU A 23 1.29 -0.04 -16.84
CA LEU A 23 2.54 0.46 -16.26
C LEU A 23 3.20 -0.54 -15.31
N ARG A 24 2.49 -1.57 -14.86
CA ARG A 24 3.03 -2.51 -13.86
C ARG A 24 4.17 -3.34 -14.47
N PRO A 25 5.28 -3.54 -13.75
CA PRO A 25 6.31 -4.49 -14.14
C PRO A 25 5.74 -5.91 -14.24
N LYS A 26 6.25 -6.65 -15.23
CA LYS A 26 5.77 -8.01 -15.56
C LYS A 26 6.67 -9.12 -15.05
N THR A 27 7.93 -8.79 -14.73
CA THR A 27 8.95 -9.74 -14.27
C THR A 27 9.66 -9.18 -13.05
N LEU A 28 10.38 -10.03 -12.30
CA LEU A 28 11.22 -9.57 -11.18
C LEU A 28 12.33 -8.62 -11.66
N GLY A 29 12.87 -8.84 -12.86
CA GLY A 29 13.90 -7.97 -13.44
C GLY A 29 13.41 -6.55 -13.79
N GLU A 30 12.11 -6.39 -14.06
CA GLU A 30 11.47 -5.07 -14.26
C GLU A 30 11.04 -4.42 -12.94
N PHE A 31 11.03 -5.16 -11.83
CA PHE A 31 10.63 -4.66 -10.53
C PHE A 31 11.77 -3.83 -9.92
N VAL A 32 11.75 -2.54 -10.22
CA VAL A 32 12.73 -1.57 -9.70
C VAL A 32 12.65 -1.51 -8.18
N GLY A 33 13.78 -1.32 -7.50
CA GLY A 33 13.86 -1.25 -6.05
C GLY A 33 13.61 -2.60 -5.37
N GLN A 34 13.49 -2.59 -4.04
CA GLN A 34 13.20 -3.79 -3.23
C GLN A 34 14.14 -4.99 -3.52
N LYS A 35 15.40 -4.73 -3.88
CA LYS A 35 16.33 -5.73 -4.43
C LYS A 35 16.42 -7.00 -3.58
N ARG A 36 16.49 -6.84 -2.26
CA ARG A 36 16.52 -7.98 -1.33
C ARG A 36 15.29 -8.87 -1.47
N VAL A 37 14.09 -8.29 -1.55
CA VAL A 37 12.84 -9.04 -1.72
C VAL A 37 12.81 -9.72 -3.08
N ALA A 38 13.23 -9.03 -4.14
CA ALA A 38 13.29 -9.59 -5.49
C ALA A 38 14.25 -10.78 -5.58
N ASP A 39 15.47 -10.66 -5.04
CA ASP A 39 16.48 -11.73 -5.04
C ASP A 39 16.01 -12.97 -4.25
N GLN A 40 15.34 -12.74 -3.10
CA GLN A 40 14.78 -13.83 -2.28
C GLN A 40 13.61 -14.54 -2.96
N LEU A 41 12.71 -13.78 -3.60
CA LEU A 41 11.62 -14.35 -4.39
C LEU A 41 12.16 -15.13 -5.59
N ASP A 42 13.15 -14.60 -6.31
CA ASP A 42 13.74 -15.29 -7.46
C ASP A 42 14.31 -16.66 -7.07
N LEU A 43 15.04 -16.73 -5.95
CA LEU A 43 15.54 -17.99 -5.41
C LEU A 43 14.41 -18.97 -5.09
N LEU A 44 13.37 -18.52 -4.39
CA LEU A 44 12.24 -19.34 -3.97
C LEU A 44 11.46 -19.89 -5.17
N LEU A 45 11.11 -19.03 -6.12
CA LEU A 45 10.35 -19.39 -7.31
C LEU A 45 11.18 -20.30 -8.23
N SER A 46 12.48 -20.01 -8.41
CA SER A 46 13.39 -20.87 -9.16
C SER A 46 13.51 -22.27 -8.55
N ALA A 47 13.60 -22.37 -7.22
CA ALA A 47 13.65 -23.66 -6.54
C ALA A 47 12.35 -24.47 -6.73
N ALA A 48 11.18 -23.82 -6.66
CA ALA A 48 9.88 -24.45 -6.87
C ALA A 48 9.73 -24.97 -8.32
N ARG A 49 10.08 -24.14 -9.31
CA ARG A 49 10.10 -24.53 -10.73
C ARG A 49 11.00 -25.73 -11.00
N ASN A 50 12.20 -25.75 -10.44
CA ASN A 50 13.14 -26.87 -10.61
C ASN A 50 12.60 -28.20 -10.04
N ARG A 51 11.70 -28.14 -9.05
CA ARG A 51 11.03 -29.31 -8.48
C ARG A 51 9.73 -29.68 -9.19
N ASN A 52 9.27 -28.87 -10.15
CA ASN A 52 7.91 -28.95 -10.70
C ASN A 52 6.83 -28.98 -9.60
N SER A 53 7.01 -28.17 -8.55
CA SER A 53 6.05 -28.03 -7.45
C SER A 53 5.51 -26.60 -7.40
N PRO A 54 4.30 -26.39 -6.83
CA PRO A 54 3.87 -25.05 -6.43
C PRO A 54 4.91 -24.38 -5.52
N ALA A 55 4.91 -23.05 -5.52
CA ALA A 55 5.74 -22.27 -4.62
C ALA A 55 5.14 -22.29 -3.21
N ASP A 56 5.98 -22.13 -2.19
CA ASP A 56 5.52 -21.94 -0.82
C ASP A 56 4.62 -20.70 -0.73
N HIS A 57 3.70 -20.69 0.23
CA HIS A 57 2.84 -19.53 0.45
C HIS A 57 3.65 -18.28 0.80
N VAL A 58 3.28 -17.14 0.21
CA VAL A 58 3.98 -15.85 0.34
C VAL A 58 3.12 -14.81 1.05
N LEU A 59 3.66 -14.17 2.08
CA LEU A 59 3.05 -13.00 2.72
C LEU A 59 3.80 -11.74 2.29
N LEU A 60 3.08 -10.77 1.73
CA LEU A 60 3.58 -9.45 1.36
C LEU A 60 3.05 -8.41 2.35
N SER A 61 3.93 -7.78 3.13
CA SER A 61 3.56 -6.73 4.07
C SER A 61 4.20 -5.39 3.72
N GLY A 62 3.45 -4.30 3.91
CA GLY A 62 3.98 -2.94 3.76
C GLY A 62 2.89 -1.92 3.43
N PRO A 63 3.20 -0.62 3.49
CA PRO A 63 2.30 0.47 3.13
C PRO A 63 1.57 0.28 1.78
N PRO A 64 0.40 0.93 1.58
CA PRO A 64 -0.29 0.90 0.31
C PRO A 64 0.57 1.55 -0.80
N GLY A 65 0.38 1.08 -2.04
CA GLY A 65 1.06 1.67 -3.21
C GLY A 65 2.50 1.21 -3.47
N LEU A 66 3.08 0.34 -2.64
CA LEU A 66 4.46 -0.17 -2.79
C LEU A 66 4.62 -1.32 -3.80
N GLY A 67 3.53 -1.83 -4.38
CA GLY A 67 3.58 -2.87 -5.41
C GLY A 67 3.27 -4.30 -4.94
N LYS A 68 2.61 -4.50 -3.79
CA LYS A 68 2.20 -5.85 -3.31
C LYS A 68 1.39 -6.63 -4.34
N THR A 69 0.32 -6.03 -4.87
CA THR A 69 -0.50 -6.65 -5.94
C THR A 69 0.33 -6.93 -7.19
N THR A 70 1.27 -6.03 -7.52
CA THR A 70 2.17 -6.21 -8.67
C THR A 70 3.10 -7.41 -8.46
N LEU A 71 3.69 -7.57 -7.28
CA LEU A 71 4.52 -8.73 -6.96
C LEU A 71 3.72 -10.03 -7.02
N ALA A 72 2.46 -10.05 -6.58
CA ALA A 72 1.61 -11.23 -6.72
C ALA A 72 1.41 -11.63 -8.20
N MET A 73 1.19 -10.64 -9.08
CA MET A 73 1.11 -10.88 -10.53
C MET A 73 2.43 -11.38 -11.12
N ILE A 74 3.56 -10.83 -10.65
CA ILE A 74 4.90 -11.29 -11.07
C ILE A 74 5.13 -12.73 -10.62
N ILE A 75 4.82 -13.08 -9.36
CA ILE A 75 4.92 -14.45 -8.85
C ILE A 75 4.13 -15.41 -9.77
N ALA A 76 2.93 -15.03 -10.20
CA ALA A 76 2.15 -15.83 -11.14
C ALA A 76 2.76 -15.96 -12.53
N ALA A 77 3.26 -14.87 -13.09
CA ALA A 77 3.95 -14.89 -14.37
C ALA A 77 5.21 -15.76 -14.32
N GLU A 78 6.01 -15.62 -13.26
CA GLU A 78 7.25 -16.38 -13.02
C GLU A 78 6.97 -17.88 -12.86
N MET A 79 5.89 -18.26 -12.17
CA MET A 79 5.49 -19.67 -12.01
C MET A 79 4.73 -20.22 -13.22
N GLY A 80 4.38 -19.39 -14.21
CA GLY A 80 3.54 -19.80 -15.33
C GLY A 80 2.14 -20.26 -14.91
N ALA A 81 1.64 -19.74 -13.77
CA ALA A 81 0.41 -20.19 -13.14
C ALA A 81 -0.72 -19.15 -13.29
N PRO A 82 -1.99 -19.57 -13.40
CA PRO A 82 -3.11 -18.66 -13.31
C PRO A 82 -3.16 -18.00 -11.93
N ILE A 83 -3.70 -16.78 -11.87
CA ILE A 83 -3.90 -16.04 -10.62
C ILE A 83 -5.36 -15.67 -10.44
N ARG A 84 -5.88 -15.95 -9.24
CA ARG A 84 -7.19 -15.52 -8.77
C ARG A 84 -7.01 -14.44 -7.73
N ILE A 85 -7.61 -13.27 -7.99
CA ILE A 85 -7.49 -12.10 -7.11
C ILE A 85 -8.80 -11.92 -6.34
N THR A 86 -8.71 -11.80 -5.02
CA THR A 86 -9.79 -11.35 -4.14
C THR A 86 -9.21 -10.55 -2.98
N SER A 87 -10.05 -10.12 -2.03
CA SER A 87 -9.63 -9.39 -0.84
C SER A 87 -10.30 -9.92 0.42
N GLY A 88 -9.66 -9.69 1.56
CA GLY A 88 -10.20 -10.05 2.88
C GLY A 88 -11.61 -9.50 3.11
N PRO A 89 -11.89 -8.21 2.86
CA PRO A 89 -13.22 -7.64 2.99
C PRO A 89 -14.29 -8.26 2.07
N ALA A 90 -13.88 -8.83 0.94
CA ALA A 90 -14.80 -9.53 0.03
C ALA A 90 -15.21 -10.91 0.56
N ILE A 91 -14.47 -11.47 1.54
CA ILE A 91 -14.73 -12.77 2.16
C ILE A 91 -15.45 -12.53 3.49
N GLN A 92 -16.78 -12.44 3.43
CA GLN A 92 -17.60 -12.15 4.61
C GLN A 92 -17.84 -13.41 5.44
N HIS A 93 -17.95 -14.56 4.78
CA HIS A 93 -18.26 -15.85 5.40
C HIS A 93 -17.28 -16.95 4.98
N ALA A 94 -17.12 -17.97 5.82
CA ALA A 94 -16.28 -19.14 5.51
C ALA A 94 -16.70 -19.86 4.22
N GLY A 95 -18.00 -19.83 3.89
CA GLY A 95 -18.53 -20.38 2.64
C GLY A 95 -18.02 -19.68 1.38
N ASP A 96 -17.76 -18.36 1.46
CA ASP A 96 -17.23 -17.59 0.32
C ASP A 96 -15.81 -18.07 -0.02
N LEU A 97 -14.98 -18.24 1.01
CA LEU A 97 -13.63 -18.78 0.86
C LEU A 97 -13.65 -20.25 0.42
N ALA A 98 -14.52 -21.07 0.99
CA ALA A 98 -14.66 -22.47 0.58
C ALA A 98 -15.01 -22.60 -0.91
N SER A 99 -15.90 -21.76 -1.41
CA SER A 99 -16.26 -21.69 -2.84
C SER A 99 -15.06 -21.33 -3.72
N ILE A 100 -14.27 -20.34 -3.30
CA ILE A 100 -13.06 -19.94 -4.02
C ILE A 100 -12.02 -21.06 -4.03
N LEU A 101 -11.75 -21.69 -2.88
CA LEU A 101 -10.73 -22.74 -2.74
C LEU A 101 -11.11 -24.00 -3.52
N SER A 102 -12.36 -24.46 -3.40
CA SER A 102 -12.86 -25.66 -4.09
C SER A 102 -12.89 -25.55 -5.62
N SER A 103 -12.76 -24.34 -6.16
CA SER A 103 -12.69 -24.09 -7.60
C SER A 103 -11.28 -23.73 -8.08
N LEU A 104 -10.26 -23.86 -7.22
CA LEU A 104 -8.87 -23.71 -7.65
C LEU A 104 -8.44 -24.90 -8.51
N VAL A 105 -7.41 -24.70 -9.33
CA VAL A 105 -6.70 -25.76 -10.05
C VAL A 105 -5.27 -25.92 -9.51
N GLU A 106 -4.64 -27.06 -9.81
CA GLU A 106 -3.27 -27.37 -9.37
C GLU A 106 -2.28 -26.28 -9.81
N GLY A 107 -1.51 -25.79 -8.84
CA GLY A 107 -0.53 -24.72 -9.01
C GLY A 107 -1.11 -23.32 -9.15
N GLU A 108 -2.44 -23.13 -9.11
CA GLU A 108 -3.06 -21.79 -9.19
C GLU A 108 -2.62 -20.92 -8.01
N ILE A 109 -2.46 -19.62 -8.26
CA ILE A 109 -2.14 -18.65 -7.22
C ILE A 109 -3.42 -17.98 -6.75
N LEU A 110 -3.68 -18.07 -5.45
CA LEU A 110 -4.74 -17.31 -4.80
C LEU A 110 -4.14 -16.06 -4.15
N PHE A 111 -4.43 -14.89 -4.70
CA PHE A 111 -4.04 -13.61 -4.11
C PHE A 111 -5.16 -13.04 -3.23
N LEU A 112 -4.85 -12.83 -1.94
CA LEU A 112 -5.73 -12.21 -0.95
C LEU A 112 -5.18 -10.86 -0.51
N ASP A 113 -5.70 -9.76 -1.06
CA ASP A 113 -5.37 -8.43 -0.54
C ASP A 113 -6.09 -8.14 0.77
N GLU A 114 -5.48 -7.34 1.65
CA GLU A 114 -6.00 -7.06 2.99
C GLU A 114 -6.42 -8.32 3.76
N ILE A 115 -5.61 -9.39 3.68
CA ILE A 115 -5.91 -10.70 4.28
C ILE A 115 -6.26 -10.62 5.79
N HIS A 116 -5.74 -9.62 6.49
CA HIS A 116 -6.02 -9.33 7.91
C HIS A 116 -7.45 -8.83 8.20
N ARG A 117 -8.27 -8.57 7.18
CA ARG A 117 -9.67 -8.13 7.33
C ARG A 117 -10.68 -9.25 7.08
N MET A 118 -10.24 -10.49 6.91
CA MET A 118 -11.14 -11.63 6.81
C MET A 118 -11.90 -11.86 8.12
N SER A 119 -13.09 -12.46 8.01
CA SER A 119 -13.78 -12.92 9.21
C SER A 119 -13.04 -14.08 9.86
N ARG A 120 -13.04 -14.14 11.20
CA ARG A 120 -12.38 -15.22 11.96
C ARG A 120 -12.75 -16.64 11.47
N PRO A 121 -14.02 -16.96 11.14
CA PRO A 121 -14.35 -18.26 10.56
C PRO A 121 -13.66 -18.55 9.22
N ALA A 122 -13.48 -17.53 8.37
CA ALA A 122 -12.73 -17.68 7.12
C ALA A 122 -11.23 -17.84 7.37
N GLU A 123 -10.65 -17.16 8.37
CA GLU A 123 -9.25 -17.36 8.77
C GLU A 123 -8.98 -18.79 9.25
N GLU A 124 -9.86 -19.35 10.09
CA GLU A 124 -9.75 -20.72 10.59
C GLU A 124 -9.84 -21.75 9.45
N LEU A 125 -10.72 -21.51 8.46
CA LEU A 125 -10.82 -22.34 7.26
C LEU A 125 -9.57 -22.21 6.37
N LEU A 126 -9.04 -21.00 6.18
CA LEU A 126 -7.84 -20.77 5.40
C LEU A 126 -6.62 -21.48 6.01
N TYR A 127 -6.51 -21.45 7.33
CA TYR A 127 -5.45 -22.15 8.06
C TYR A 127 -5.43 -23.65 7.72
N LEU A 128 -6.58 -24.32 7.78
CA LEU A 128 -6.70 -25.74 7.43
C LEU A 128 -6.40 -25.99 5.94
N ALA A 129 -6.86 -25.09 5.07
CA ALA A 129 -6.60 -25.18 3.64
C ALA A 129 -5.10 -25.05 3.28
N MET A 130 -4.34 -24.23 4.02
CA MET A 130 -2.90 -24.06 3.83
C MET A 130 -2.08 -25.22 4.41
N GLU A 131 -2.55 -25.85 5.49
CA GLU A 131 -1.82 -26.93 6.16
C GLU A 131 -2.06 -28.28 5.52
N ASP A 132 -3.33 -28.62 5.29
CA ASP A 132 -3.75 -29.97 4.90
C ASP A 132 -4.27 -30.04 3.46
N PHE A 133 -4.34 -28.92 2.74
CA PHE A 133 -4.99 -28.82 1.42
C PHE A 133 -6.39 -29.45 1.43
N ARG A 134 -7.17 -29.13 2.46
CA ARG A 134 -8.51 -29.66 2.67
C ARG A 134 -9.44 -28.62 3.26
N VAL A 135 -10.71 -28.69 2.88
CA VAL A 135 -11.80 -27.94 3.53
C VAL A 135 -12.96 -28.86 3.85
N ASP A 136 -13.63 -28.61 4.97
CA ASP A 136 -14.84 -29.33 5.35
C ASP A 136 -16.07 -28.51 4.94
N VAL A 137 -16.86 -29.03 3.99
CA VAL A 137 -18.10 -28.38 3.54
C VAL A 137 -19.28 -28.96 4.30
N ILE A 138 -20.02 -28.09 4.97
CA ILE A 138 -21.21 -28.47 5.73
C ILE A 138 -22.39 -28.66 4.76
N VAL A 139 -22.92 -29.88 4.70
CA VAL A 139 -24.10 -30.23 3.90
C VAL A 139 -25.28 -30.51 4.84
N GLY A 140 -26.40 -29.84 4.60
CA GLY A 140 -27.61 -29.92 5.41
C GLY A 140 -27.84 -28.71 6.32
N LYS A 141 -28.91 -28.75 7.14
CA LYS A 141 -29.26 -27.68 8.10
C LYS A 141 -29.60 -28.28 9.47
N GLY A 142 -29.26 -27.59 10.55
CA GLY A 142 -29.60 -27.97 11.91
C GLY A 142 -28.85 -29.22 12.41
N ALA A 143 -29.47 -29.98 13.31
CA ALA A 143 -28.86 -31.15 13.95
C ALA A 143 -28.53 -32.32 13.00
N GLY A 144 -28.99 -32.27 11.74
CA GLY A 144 -28.66 -33.25 10.69
C GLY A 144 -27.58 -32.78 9.72
N ALA A 145 -26.92 -31.64 9.98
CA ALA A 145 -25.82 -31.17 9.15
C ALA A 145 -24.60 -32.09 9.29
N THR A 146 -23.99 -32.46 8.17
CA THR A 146 -22.81 -33.33 8.12
C THR A 146 -21.68 -32.58 7.43
N ALA A 147 -20.47 -32.69 7.97
CA ALA A 147 -19.27 -32.13 7.36
C ALA A 147 -18.68 -33.15 6.39
N ILE A 148 -18.61 -32.80 5.11
CA ILE A 148 -17.99 -33.62 4.07
C ILE A 148 -16.62 -33.02 3.74
N PRO A 149 -15.54 -33.79 3.91
CA PRO A 149 -14.21 -33.32 3.55
C PRO A 149 -14.04 -33.24 2.03
N LEU A 150 -13.48 -32.14 1.56
CA LEU A 150 -13.07 -31.93 0.18
C LEU A 150 -11.56 -31.67 0.14
N GLU A 151 -10.86 -32.51 -0.62
CA GLU A 151 -9.45 -32.31 -0.95
C GLU A 151 -9.34 -31.14 -1.94
N LEU A 152 -8.38 -30.27 -1.69
CA LEU A 152 -8.01 -29.16 -2.55
C LEU A 152 -6.80 -29.54 -3.39
N PRO A 153 -6.67 -28.99 -4.61
CA PRO A 153 -5.41 -29.04 -5.31
C PRO A 153 -4.33 -28.27 -4.53
N HIS A 154 -3.05 -28.59 -4.77
CA HIS A 154 -1.99 -27.76 -4.20
C HIS A 154 -1.98 -26.42 -4.93
N PHE A 155 -2.00 -25.34 -4.16
CA PHE A 155 -2.05 -23.98 -4.66
C PHE A 155 -1.04 -23.12 -3.90
N THR A 156 -0.72 -21.95 -4.44
CA THR A 156 0.12 -20.98 -3.73
C THR A 156 -0.74 -19.81 -3.27
N LEU A 157 -0.93 -19.67 -1.95
CA LEU A 157 -1.50 -18.46 -1.36
C LEU A 157 -0.47 -17.31 -1.40
N VAL A 158 -0.88 -16.16 -1.92
CA VAL A 158 -0.16 -14.89 -1.76
C VAL A 158 -1.05 -13.93 -0.97
N GLY A 159 -0.72 -13.72 0.30
CA GLY A 159 -1.43 -12.77 1.17
C GLY A 159 -0.79 -11.38 1.12
N ALA A 160 -1.59 -10.32 1.09
CA ALA A 160 -1.11 -8.95 1.25
C ALA A 160 -1.72 -8.23 2.45
N THR A 161 -0.89 -7.49 3.18
CA THR A 161 -1.32 -6.72 4.36
C THR A 161 -0.49 -5.44 4.52
N THR A 162 -0.98 -4.51 5.33
CA THR A 162 -0.20 -3.32 5.71
C THR A 162 0.93 -3.68 6.69
N ARG A 163 0.66 -4.61 7.60
CA ARG A 163 1.60 -5.09 8.63
C ARG A 163 1.41 -6.59 8.86
N ALA A 164 2.50 -7.35 8.84
CA ALA A 164 2.46 -8.80 9.09
C ALA A 164 1.94 -9.14 10.50
N GLY A 165 2.17 -8.28 11.49
CA GLY A 165 1.70 -8.45 12.86
C GLY A 165 0.17 -8.35 13.05
N LEU A 166 -0.59 -7.95 12.01
CA LEU A 166 -2.05 -7.97 12.06
C LEU A 166 -2.62 -9.37 11.88
N LEU A 167 -1.85 -10.31 11.32
CA LEU A 167 -2.29 -11.69 11.18
C LEU A 167 -2.07 -12.46 12.49
N PRO A 168 -2.99 -13.35 12.87
CA PRO A 168 -2.76 -14.32 13.94
C PRO A 168 -1.50 -15.15 13.67
N SER A 169 -0.71 -15.45 14.71
CA SER A 169 0.51 -16.25 14.57
C SER A 169 0.29 -17.59 13.85
N PRO A 170 -0.78 -18.39 14.14
CA PRO A 170 -1.00 -19.65 13.43
C PRO A 170 -1.10 -19.51 11.91
N LEU A 171 -1.76 -18.46 11.41
CA LEU A 171 -1.88 -18.19 9.98
C LEU A 171 -0.56 -17.64 9.41
N ARG A 172 0.10 -16.72 10.14
CA ARG A 172 1.37 -16.13 9.72
C ARG A 172 2.48 -17.17 9.58
N ASP A 173 2.54 -18.13 10.49
CA ASP A 173 3.60 -19.15 10.52
C ASP A 173 3.46 -20.20 9.41
N ARG A 174 2.33 -20.21 8.67
CA ARG A 174 2.11 -21.06 7.48
C ARG A 174 2.61 -20.43 6.18
N PHE A 175 3.04 -19.18 6.20
CA PHE A 175 3.71 -18.57 5.05
C PHE A 175 5.19 -18.99 5.04
N GLY A 176 5.58 -19.76 4.03
CA GLY A 176 6.98 -20.18 3.85
C GLY A 176 7.92 -19.01 3.53
N PHE A 177 7.37 -17.88 3.07
CA PHE A 177 8.12 -16.64 2.88
C PHE A 177 7.30 -15.42 3.27
N THR A 178 7.92 -14.50 4.02
CA THR A 178 7.35 -13.19 4.35
C THR A 178 8.25 -12.08 3.81
N ALA A 179 7.73 -11.28 2.90
CA ALA A 179 8.38 -10.12 2.33
C ALA A 179 7.85 -8.84 2.97
N GLN A 180 8.75 -8.04 3.53
CA GLN A 180 8.44 -6.68 3.97
C GLN A 180 8.88 -5.71 2.88
N LEU A 181 7.92 -4.97 2.32
CA LEU A 181 8.17 -3.89 1.37
C LEU A 181 8.32 -2.58 2.15
N ASP A 182 9.43 -1.91 1.90
CA ASP A 182 9.71 -0.59 2.45
C ASP A 182 9.42 0.50 1.42
N PHE A 183 9.46 1.75 1.85
CA PHE A 183 9.36 2.86 0.91
C PHE A 183 10.58 2.90 -0.01
N TYR A 184 10.35 3.39 -1.22
CA TYR A 184 11.36 3.52 -2.26
C TYR A 184 12.18 4.79 -2.02
N GLU A 185 13.43 4.76 -2.45
CA GLU A 185 14.29 5.93 -2.51
C GLU A 185 13.95 6.80 -3.73
N ASP A 186 14.26 8.09 -3.67
CA ASP A 186 13.89 9.06 -4.71
C ASP A 186 14.50 8.73 -6.08
N ASN A 187 15.70 8.14 -6.10
CA ASN A 187 16.36 7.67 -7.32
C ASN A 187 15.65 6.45 -7.93
N GLU A 188 15.18 5.51 -7.10
CA GLU A 188 14.40 4.36 -7.55
C GLU A 188 13.05 4.82 -8.14
N LEU A 189 12.40 5.80 -7.49
CA LEU A 189 11.17 6.40 -7.99
C LEU A 189 11.40 7.15 -9.30
N SER A 190 12.53 7.83 -9.45
CA SER A 190 12.92 8.50 -10.71
C SER A 190 13.02 7.49 -11.86
N VAL A 191 13.63 6.32 -11.63
CA VAL A 191 13.69 5.23 -12.64
C VAL A 191 12.29 4.73 -12.99
N ILE A 192 11.40 4.60 -11.99
CA ILE A 192 10.01 4.20 -12.22
C ILE A 192 9.27 5.25 -13.06
N VAL A 193 9.45 6.54 -12.77
CA VAL A 193 8.84 7.64 -13.54
C VAL A 193 9.34 7.62 -14.98
N GLU A 194 10.65 7.47 -15.19
CA GLU A 194 11.25 7.41 -16.53
C GLU A 194 10.68 6.24 -17.35
N ARG A 195 10.68 5.03 -16.78
CA ARG A 195 10.06 3.84 -17.42
C ARG A 195 8.58 4.06 -17.74
N SER A 196 7.82 4.62 -16.80
CA SER A 196 6.41 4.87 -17.02
C SER A 196 6.15 5.95 -18.08
N ALA A 197 7.03 6.96 -18.19
CA ALA A 197 6.94 7.98 -19.22
C ALA A 197 7.16 7.37 -20.61
N ASP A 198 8.15 6.49 -20.74
CA ASP A 198 8.43 5.75 -21.98
C ASP A 198 7.23 4.89 -22.41
N LEU A 199 6.64 4.14 -21.48
CA LEU A 199 5.46 3.31 -21.73
C LEU A 199 4.23 4.13 -22.16
N LEU A 200 4.12 5.37 -21.68
CA LEU A 200 3.03 6.29 -22.03
C LEU A 200 3.35 7.15 -23.27
N GLY A 201 4.56 7.03 -23.84
CA GLY A 201 5.02 7.87 -24.95
C GLY A 201 5.19 9.35 -24.57
N VAL A 202 5.47 9.65 -23.30
CA VAL A 202 5.66 11.01 -22.80
C VAL A 202 7.14 11.38 -22.90
N LYS A 203 7.45 12.45 -23.64
CA LYS A 203 8.80 13.02 -23.65
C LYS A 203 8.99 13.86 -22.39
N ILE A 204 9.87 13.42 -21.50
CA ILE A 204 10.11 14.08 -20.21
C ILE A 204 11.60 14.35 -19.99
N ASP A 205 11.92 15.55 -19.50
CA ASP A 205 13.29 15.91 -19.14
C ASP A 205 13.74 15.22 -17.85
N LYS A 206 15.03 14.87 -17.76
CA LYS A 206 15.62 14.26 -16.56
C LYS A 206 15.38 15.07 -15.28
N ALA A 207 15.39 16.40 -15.37
CA ALA A 207 15.10 17.26 -14.22
C ALA A 207 13.65 17.10 -13.73
N ALA A 208 12.69 16.97 -14.65
CA ALA A 208 11.28 16.74 -14.31
C ALA A 208 11.06 15.34 -13.73
N VAL A 209 11.77 14.32 -14.23
CA VAL A 209 11.77 12.97 -13.66
C VAL A 209 12.21 12.98 -12.19
N VAL A 210 13.34 13.64 -11.89
CA VAL A 210 13.85 13.75 -10.51
C VAL A 210 12.88 14.54 -9.61
N GLU A 211 12.30 15.63 -10.11
CA GLU A 211 11.30 16.41 -9.39
C GLU A 211 10.07 15.57 -9.02
N LEU A 212 9.55 14.78 -9.97
CA LEU A 212 8.45 13.85 -9.72
C LEU A 212 8.84 12.75 -8.73
N GLY A 213 10.01 12.14 -8.89
CA GLY A 213 10.54 11.12 -7.99
C GLY A 213 10.58 11.62 -6.53
N SER A 214 11.21 12.76 -6.29
CA SER A 214 11.36 13.35 -4.94
C SER A 214 10.02 13.69 -4.25
N ARG A 215 8.96 13.96 -5.02
CA ARG A 215 7.62 14.28 -4.49
C ARG A 215 6.66 13.10 -4.46
N SER A 216 7.17 11.88 -4.70
CA SER A 216 6.35 10.67 -4.78
C SER A 216 6.16 9.95 -3.45
N ARG A 217 6.60 10.53 -2.34
CA ARG A 217 6.40 10.01 -0.98
C ARG A 217 6.95 8.59 -0.77
N GLY A 218 7.98 8.20 -1.52
CA GLY A 218 8.52 6.84 -1.50
C GLY A 218 7.59 5.78 -2.10
N THR A 219 6.58 6.15 -2.91
CA THR A 219 5.57 5.23 -3.43
C THR A 219 5.43 5.27 -4.97
N PRO A 220 5.58 4.12 -5.66
CA PRO A 220 5.40 4.03 -7.11
C PRO A 220 4.01 4.46 -7.60
N ARG A 221 2.96 4.16 -6.81
CA ARG A 221 1.58 4.57 -7.15
C ARG A 221 1.44 6.09 -7.23
N VAL A 222 2.03 6.83 -6.28
CA VAL A 222 2.00 8.30 -6.31
C VAL A 222 2.85 8.82 -7.47
N ALA A 223 4.03 8.25 -7.71
CA ALA A 223 4.90 8.63 -8.84
C ALA A 223 4.17 8.56 -10.18
N ASN A 224 3.54 7.43 -10.48
CA ASN A 224 2.78 7.25 -11.72
C ASN A 224 1.55 8.17 -11.80
N ARG A 225 0.90 8.44 -10.67
CA ARG A 225 -0.22 9.39 -10.60
C ARG A 225 0.23 10.82 -10.91
N LEU A 226 1.37 11.26 -10.35
CA LEU A 226 1.94 12.58 -10.62
C LEU A 226 2.39 12.71 -12.07
N LEU A 227 3.04 11.68 -12.62
CA LEU A 227 3.43 11.66 -14.03
C LEU A 227 2.23 11.87 -14.97
N ARG A 228 1.12 11.17 -14.73
CA ARG A 228 -0.10 11.36 -15.54
C ARG A 228 -0.63 12.79 -15.45
N ARG A 229 -0.69 13.36 -14.25
CA ARG A 229 -1.12 14.75 -14.03
C ARG A 229 -0.23 15.78 -14.74
N VAL A 230 1.09 15.59 -14.67
CA VAL A 230 2.05 16.46 -15.34
C VAL A 230 1.95 16.32 -16.86
N ARG A 231 1.77 15.10 -17.38
CA ARG A 231 1.50 14.86 -18.80
C ARG A 231 0.26 15.62 -19.25
N ASP A 232 -0.85 15.48 -18.52
CA ASP A 232 -2.13 16.12 -18.89
C ASP A 232 -1.98 17.65 -18.88
N TYR A 233 -1.25 18.21 -17.92
CA TYR A 233 -0.90 19.62 -17.89
C TYR A 233 -0.12 20.06 -19.14
N ALA A 234 0.95 19.34 -19.48
CA ALA A 234 1.81 19.66 -20.62
C ALA A 234 1.10 19.52 -21.98
N GLN A 235 0.14 18.60 -22.09
CA GLN A 235 -0.70 18.46 -23.30
C GLN A 235 -1.65 19.65 -23.49
N VAL A 236 -2.11 20.27 -22.42
CA VAL A 236 -3.02 21.42 -22.48
C VAL A 236 -2.26 22.75 -22.62
N HIS A 237 -1.11 22.89 -21.97
CA HIS A 237 -0.39 24.16 -21.86
C HIS A 237 0.87 24.25 -22.74
N GLY A 238 1.20 23.19 -23.48
CA GLY A 238 2.42 23.10 -24.29
C GLY A 238 2.28 22.19 -25.50
N ASP A 239 3.38 21.56 -25.91
CA ASP A 239 3.45 20.63 -27.05
C ASP A 239 3.39 19.15 -26.63
N GLY A 240 3.08 18.89 -25.36
CA GLY A 240 3.07 17.55 -24.77
C GLY A 240 4.45 17.03 -24.31
N SER A 241 5.52 17.80 -24.49
CA SER A 241 6.80 17.55 -23.80
C SER A 241 6.79 18.13 -22.39
N VAL A 242 7.42 17.42 -21.44
CA VAL A 242 7.41 17.78 -20.02
C VAL A 242 8.79 18.29 -19.62
N GLY A 243 8.90 19.60 -19.43
CA GLY A 243 10.05 20.24 -18.80
C GLY A 243 9.89 20.38 -17.28
N ILE A 244 10.96 20.84 -16.62
CA ILE A 244 10.94 21.11 -15.17
C ILE A 244 9.93 22.19 -14.77
N ALA A 245 9.72 23.19 -15.63
CA ALA A 245 8.76 24.26 -15.38
C ALA A 245 7.32 23.72 -15.41
N ASP A 246 6.99 22.88 -16.39
CA ASP A 246 5.67 22.25 -16.51
C ASP A 246 5.39 21.33 -15.33
N ALA A 247 6.38 20.51 -14.94
CA ALA A 247 6.27 19.65 -13.77
C ALA A 247 5.96 20.46 -12.50
N LYS A 248 6.72 21.54 -12.23
CA LYS A 248 6.49 22.40 -11.07
C LYS A 248 5.14 23.10 -11.11
N ALA A 249 4.74 23.62 -12.27
CA ALA A 249 3.46 24.31 -12.44
C ALA A 249 2.28 23.35 -12.22
N ALA A 250 2.35 22.14 -12.77
CA ALA A 250 1.33 21.12 -12.56
C ALA A 250 1.29 20.65 -11.10
N LEU A 251 2.43 20.37 -10.47
CA LEU A 251 2.49 19.99 -9.05
C LEU A 251 1.89 21.07 -8.16
N GLN A 252 2.17 22.35 -8.43
CA GLN A 252 1.55 23.47 -7.72
C GLN A 252 0.04 23.53 -7.95
N MET A 253 -0.43 23.34 -9.19
CA MET A 253 -1.86 23.30 -9.52
C MET A 253 -2.60 22.17 -8.79
N TYR A 254 -1.95 21.02 -8.60
CA TYR A 254 -2.48 19.88 -7.85
C TYR A 254 -2.17 19.92 -6.34
N GLU A 255 -1.71 21.07 -5.84
CA GLU A 255 -1.44 21.32 -4.42
C GLU A 255 -0.46 20.29 -3.82
N VAL A 256 0.58 19.93 -4.57
CA VAL A 256 1.68 19.07 -4.10
C VAL A 256 2.86 19.95 -3.72
N ASP A 257 3.24 19.93 -2.45
CA ASP A 257 4.32 20.76 -1.93
C ASP A 257 5.71 20.25 -2.33
N ALA A 258 6.77 20.90 -1.82
CA ALA A 258 8.16 20.59 -2.14
C ALA A 258 8.64 19.21 -1.63
N ILE A 259 7.97 18.62 -0.65
CA ILE A 259 8.30 17.31 -0.06
C ILE A 259 7.28 16.22 -0.43
N GLY A 260 6.29 16.57 -1.25
CA GLY A 260 5.28 15.64 -1.78
C GLY A 260 3.99 15.54 -0.97
N LEU A 261 3.74 16.39 0.03
CA LEU A 261 2.43 16.44 0.69
C LEU A 261 1.37 16.92 -0.29
N ASP A 262 0.34 16.11 -0.47
CA ASP A 262 -0.83 16.48 -1.27
C ASP A 262 -1.89 17.20 -0.40
N ARG A 263 -2.97 17.64 -1.04
CA ARG A 263 -4.07 18.36 -0.38
C ARG A 263 -4.60 17.64 0.87
N LEU A 264 -4.69 16.31 0.85
CA LEU A 264 -5.20 15.54 1.99
C LEU A 264 -4.22 15.63 3.16
N ASP A 265 -2.93 15.41 2.90
CA ASP A 265 -1.87 15.49 3.90
C ASP A 265 -1.82 16.88 4.56
N GLN A 266 -1.84 17.93 3.72
CA GLN A 266 -1.85 19.31 4.17
C GLN A 266 -3.10 19.60 4.99
N SER A 267 -4.27 19.17 4.55
CA SER A 267 -5.53 19.37 5.29
C SER A 267 -5.50 18.70 6.67
N VAL A 268 -4.97 17.48 6.76
CA VAL A 268 -4.79 16.75 8.02
C VAL A 268 -3.86 17.50 8.96
N LEU A 269 -2.69 17.91 8.47
CA LEU A 269 -1.68 18.61 9.26
C LEU A 269 -2.17 20.00 9.69
N GLU A 270 -2.80 20.75 8.80
CA GLU A 270 -3.40 22.06 9.07
C GLU A 270 -4.53 21.98 10.09
N ALA A 271 -5.43 21.00 9.97
CA ALA A 271 -6.48 20.81 10.95
C ALA A 271 -5.88 20.52 12.33
N LEU A 272 -4.90 19.61 12.41
CA LEU A 272 -4.26 19.24 13.67
C LEU A 272 -3.52 20.43 14.32
N VAL A 273 -2.74 21.19 13.55
CA VAL A 273 -1.94 22.32 14.03
C VAL A 273 -2.80 23.56 14.28
N LYS A 274 -3.56 24.02 13.28
CA LYS A 274 -4.25 25.32 13.33
C LYS A 274 -5.60 25.26 14.05
N ARG A 275 -6.34 24.15 13.93
CA ARG A 275 -7.70 24.04 14.53
C ARG A 275 -7.68 23.38 15.90
N PHE A 276 -6.77 22.42 16.11
CA PHE A 276 -6.67 21.66 17.35
C PHE A 276 -5.41 21.95 18.16
N ASN A 277 -4.65 22.99 17.79
CA ASN A 277 -3.45 23.46 18.50
C ASN A 277 -2.41 22.35 18.78
N GLY A 278 -2.26 21.42 17.85
CA GLY A 278 -1.34 20.27 17.94
C GLY A 278 -1.93 19.02 18.57
N GLY A 279 -3.18 19.01 19.02
CA GLY A 279 -3.87 17.84 19.58
C GLY A 279 -3.64 17.62 21.09
N PRO A 280 -3.95 16.42 21.63
CA PRO A 280 -4.34 15.18 20.94
C PRO A 280 -5.77 15.19 20.37
N VAL A 281 -5.96 14.59 19.19
CA VAL A 281 -7.26 14.46 18.52
C VAL A 281 -7.52 13.02 18.04
N GLY A 282 -8.72 12.50 18.26
CA GLY A 282 -9.15 11.21 17.71
C GLY A 282 -9.32 11.26 16.18
N ILE A 283 -9.10 10.13 15.50
CA ILE A 283 -9.20 10.08 14.02
C ILE A 283 -10.57 10.49 13.50
N SER A 284 -11.63 10.08 14.20
CA SER A 284 -13.02 10.42 13.82
C SER A 284 -13.27 11.93 13.88
N THR A 285 -12.76 12.60 14.92
CA THR A 285 -12.87 14.06 15.05
C THR A 285 -12.05 14.78 13.98
N LEU A 286 -10.85 14.29 13.70
CA LEU A 286 -9.99 14.86 12.65
C LEU A 286 -10.63 14.68 11.26
N ALA A 287 -11.18 13.50 10.99
CA ALA A 287 -11.90 13.15 9.77
C ALA A 287 -13.11 14.05 9.54
N MET A 288 -13.95 14.24 10.57
CA MET A 288 -15.07 15.18 10.51
C MET A 288 -14.64 16.62 10.24
N ALA A 289 -13.52 17.07 10.81
CA ALA A 289 -13.04 18.44 10.64
C ALA A 289 -12.61 18.75 9.20
N ILE A 290 -12.10 17.77 8.47
CA ILE A 290 -11.63 17.93 7.09
C ILE A 290 -12.62 17.38 6.04
N GLY A 291 -13.70 16.71 6.48
CA GLY A 291 -14.73 16.17 5.59
C GLY A 291 -14.33 14.88 4.88
N GLU A 292 -13.49 14.06 5.52
CA GLU A 292 -12.96 12.81 4.96
C GLU A 292 -13.38 11.61 5.81
N GLU A 293 -13.22 10.40 5.29
CA GLU A 293 -13.41 9.16 6.06
C GLU A 293 -12.18 8.86 6.93
N SER A 294 -12.42 8.28 8.11
CA SER A 294 -11.32 7.92 9.03
C SER A 294 -10.33 6.93 8.40
N GLU A 295 -10.83 5.95 7.65
CA GLU A 295 -10.03 4.95 6.95
C GLU A 295 -9.15 5.59 5.86
N THR A 296 -9.67 6.59 5.14
CA THR A 296 -8.90 7.35 4.13
C THR A 296 -7.69 8.04 4.76
N ILE A 297 -7.87 8.71 5.90
CA ILE A 297 -6.77 9.39 6.59
C ILE A 297 -5.74 8.37 7.11
N GLU A 298 -6.22 7.31 7.76
CA GLU A 298 -5.34 6.29 8.36
C GLU A 298 -4.54 5.50 7.32
N SER A 299 -5.13 5.25 6.14
CA SER A 299 -4.49 4.47 5.07
C SER A 299 -3.64 5.31 4.11
N LEU A 300 -4.05 6.55 3.80
CA LEU A 300 -3.41 7.35 2.75
C LEU A 300 -2.49 8.45 3.29
N ALA A 301 -2.90 9.18 4.33
CA ALA A 301 -2.18 10.37 4.79
C ALA A 301 -1.27 10.09 6.01
N GLU A 302 -1.83 9.46 7.03
CA GLU A 302 -1.13 9.20 8.30
C GLU A 302 0.21 8.47 8.12
N PRO A 303 0.36 7.44 7.26
CA PRO A 303 1.63 6.73 7.13
C PRO A 303 2.79 7.63 6.70
N PHE A 304 2.55 8.56 5.77
CA PHE A 304 3.59 9.48 5.31
C PHE A 304 3.84 10.59 6.33
N LEU A 305 2.80 11.18 6.91
CA LEU A 305 2.93 12.23 7.93
C LEU A 305 3.66 11.74 9.19
N VAL A 306 3.43 10.49 9.61
CA VAL A 306 4.17 9.86 10.71
C VAL A 306 5.62 9.57 10.31
N ARG A 307 5.86 9.08 9.08
CA ARG A 307 7.23 8.82 8.59
C ARG A 307 8.07 10.09 8.51
N MET A 308 7.49 11.19 8.04
CA MET A 308 8.13 12.51 8.02
C MET A 308 8.29 13.11 9.41
N GLY A 309 7.73 12.45 10.44
CA GLY A 309 7.80 12.90 11.81
C GLY A 309 6.97 14.14 12.08
N PHE A 310 5.97 14.49 11.24
CA PHE A 310 5.08 15.64 11.44
C PHE A 310 3.95 15.36 12.42
N ILE A 311 3.55 14.08 12.53
CA ILE A 311 2.49 13.62 13.42
C ILE A 311 2.99 12.42 14.22
N SER A 312 2.57 12.31 15.47
CA SER A 312 2.74 11.12 16.30
C SER A 312 1.40 10.57 16.77
N ARG A 313 1.36 9.26 17.03
CA ARG A 313 0.19 8.56 17.57
C ARG A 313 0.36 8.35 19.06
N THR A 314 -0.68 8.72 19.81
CA THR A 314 -0.78 8.44 21.24
C THR A 314 -2.08 7.69 21.54
N PRO A 315 -2.20 7.02 22.71
CA PRO A 315 -3.47 6.43 23.14
C PRO A 315 -4.63 7.44 23.21
N ARG A 316 -4.34 8.73 23.34
CA ARG A 316 -5.34 9.82 23.42
C ARG A 316 -5.72 10.41 22.06
N GLY A 317 -4.99 10.06 20.99
CA GLY A 317 -5.17 10.63 19.67
C GLY A 317 -3.86 10.98 18.96
N ARG A 318 -3.99 11.61 17.80
CA ARG A 318 -2.88 12.13 16.99
C ARG A 318 -2.42 13.47 17.55
N ILE A 319 -1.12 13.71 17.55
CA ILE A 319 -0.51 14.98 17.94
C ILE A 319 0.43 15.47 16.84
N ALA A 320 0.50 16.78 16.61
CA ALA A 320 1.50 17.37 15.74
C ALA A 320 2.82 17.50 16.50
N THR A 321 3.93 17.19 15.85
CA THR A 321 5.28 17.37 16.39
C THR A 321 5.80 18.76 16.06
N ALA A 322 6.93 19.16 16.67
CA ALA A 322 7.62 20.41 16.31
C ALA A 322 7.84 20.55 14.79
N ALA A 323 8.29 19.49 14.11
CA ALA A 323 8.48 19.49 12.66
C ALA A 323 7.18 19.76 11.89
N GLY A 324 6.05 19.23 12.37
CA GLY A 324 4.74 19.49 11.75
C GLY A 324 4.28 20.95 11.89
N PHE A 325 4.58 21.58 13.03
CA PHE A 325 4.35 23.02 13.23
C PHE A 325 5.25 23.87 12.33
N GLU A 326 6.55 23.58 12.32
CA GLU A 326 7.56 24.30 11.54
C GLU A 326 7.28 24.22 10.03
N HIS A 327 6.85 23.06 9.54
CA HIS A 327 6.47 22.88 8.14
C HIS A 327 5.35 23.83 7.71
N LEU A 328 4.38 24.09 8.60
CA LEU A 328 3.29 25.05 8.35
C LEU A 328 3.67 26.50 8.68
N GLY A 329 4.93 26.78 9.06
CA GLY A 329 5.39 28.10 9.47
C GLY A 329 4.78 28.57 10.79
N VAL A 330 4.31 27.66 11.65
CA VAL A 330 3.72 27.98 12.95
C VAL A 330 4.74 27.69 14.05
N THR A 331 4.83 28.56 15.06
CA THR A 331 5.70 28.31 16.22
C THR A 331 5.11 27.20 17.09
N PRO A 332 5.88 26.13 17.41
CA PRO A 332 5.39 25.05 18.26
C PRO A 332 5.15 25.54 19.69
N PRO A 333 4.11 25.04 20.38
CA PRO A 333 3.92 25.32 21.80
C PRO A 333 5.06 24.73 22.64
N LEU A 334 5.45 25.41 23.72
CA LEU A 334 6.49 24.95 24.66
C LEU A 334 6.17 23.52 25.14
N GLY A 335 7.06 22.56 24.84
CA GLY A 335 6.91 21.14 25.15
C GLY A 335 6.66 20.21 23.95
N ALA A 336 6.39 20.74 22.75
CA ALA A 336 6.27 19.92 21.53
C ALA A 336 7.63 19.40 20.99
N SER A 337 8.74 20.02 21.43
CA SER A 337 10.13 19.59 21.12
C SER A 337 10.52 18.27 21.80
N ASP A 338 9.90 17.98 22.95
CA ASP A 338 10.35 16.90 23.86
C ASP A 338 9.69 15.54 23.55
N LEU A 339 8.92 15.47 22.46
CA LEU A 339 8.14 14.29 22.07
C LEU A 339 8.85 13.33 21.11
N LEU A 340 10.09 13.65 20.70
CA LEU A 340 11.00 12.64 20.14
C LEU A 340 11.60 11.85 21.30
N PRO A 341 11.73 10.51 21.23
CA PRO A 341 12.57 9.80 22.18
C PRO A 341 13.99 10.34 21.99
N ASN A 342 14.47 11.10 22.96
CA ASN A 342 15.78 11.73 22.96
C ASN A 342 16.83 10.75 22.43
N ALA A 343 17.57 11.21 21.42
CA ALA A 343 18.89 10.69 21.13
C ALA A 343 19.64 10.59 22.46
N ILE A 344 20.16 9.40 22.74
CA ILE A 344 20.94 9.08 23.93
C ILE A 344 22.03 10.15 24.06
N SER A 345 21.90 11.01 25.07
CA SER A 345 23.00 11.87 25.50
C SER A 345 24.07 10.96 26.09
N ILE A 346 25.13 10.71 25.33
CA ILE A 346 26.33 9.95 25.73
C ILE A 346 27.23 10.80 26.67
N PHE A 347 26.79 11.99 27.08
CA PHE A 347 27.57 12.87 27.96
C PHE A 347 26.79 13.27 29.22
N ASP A 348 26.41 12.28 30.02
CA ASP A 348 26.32 12.46 31.48
C ASP A 348 27.52 11.75 32.11
N THR A 349 28.66 12.43 32.10
CA THR A 349 29.75 12.10 33.03
C THR A 349 29.30 12.48 34.44
N PRO A 350 29.35 11.57 35.44
CA PRO A 350 29.11 11.97 36.82
C PRO A 350 30.23 12.94 37.23
N ALA A 351 29.84 14.10 37.74
CA ALA A 351 30.78 15.00 38.41
C ALA A 351 31.40 14.26 39.61
N SER A 352 32.74 14.22 39.63
CA SER A 352 33.54 13.71 40.73
C SER A 352 33.38 14.59 41.97
N ASP A 353 33.01 13.93 43.07
CA ASP A 353 33.30 14.18 44.49
C ASP A 353 33.51 15.61 45.03
N ALA A 354 32.67 15.96 46.02
CA ALA A 354 33.08 16.56 47.29
C ALA A 354 32.14 16.09 48.41
#